data_AF-A0AAW4QF91-F1
#
_entry.id   AF-A0AAW4QF91-F1
#
_cell.length_a   1.000
_cell.length_b   1.000
_cell.length_c   1.000
_cell.angle_alpha   90.00
_cell.angle_beta   90.00
_cell.angle_gamma   90.00
#
_symmetry.space_group_name_H-M   'P 1'
#
loop_
_entity.id
_entity.type
_entity.pdbx_description
1 polymer ?
#
loop_
_entity_poly.entity_id
_entity_poly.type
_entity_poly.pdbx_seq_one_letter_code
_entity_poly.pdbx_strand_id
1 'polypeptide(L)'
;GTREKIGRGLPPIRTDAEKVRIDFMPYVDRTIQDYGVAIDGIHYFHDILRPWVNARDTKNSRQTRQFRFRYDPSDMSVLYFFDPDLKRYFPIPYRDMSLPAASIWEIRAAKKMARDTGMEKYRERDLFALIARQREIEASAATKTKAARRAEQQRKQQAKARAQKPQDLPQVSKLEPTRLAPAIRGYDPDEIQPLSDDD
;
A
#
# COMPACT_ATOMS: atom_id res chain seq x y z
N GLY A 1 11.81 -16.73 47.83
CA GLY A 1 13.17 -16.41 48.33
C GLY A 1 13.55 -17.49 49.33
N THR A 2 14.84 -17.84 49.41
CA THR A 2 15.37 -18.71 50.46
C THR A 2 15.76 -17.88 51.69
N ARG A 3 16.01 -18.52 52.84
CA ARG A 3 16.39 -17.87 54.11
C ARG A 3 17.58 -16.90 53.99
N GLU A 4 18.47 -17.13 53.02
CA GLU A 4 19.68 -16.32 52.77
C GLU A 4 19.52 -15.27 51.65
N LYS A 5 18.46 -15.35 50.83
CA LYS A 5 18.21 -14.41 49.73
C LYS A 5 16.77 -13.93 49.76
N ILE A 6 16.60 -12.66 50.17
CA ILE A 6 15.34 -11.92 50.04
C ILE A 6 14.85 -12.08 48.60
N GLY A 7 13.60 -12.51 48.47
CA GLY A 7 12.97 -12.64 47.17
C GLY A 7 13.00 -11.29 46.47
N ARG A 8 13.67 -11.22 45.31
CA ARG A 8 13.54 -10.06 44.43
C ARG A 8 12.08 -10.05 43.96
N GLY A 9 11.33 -9.02 44.35
CA GLY A 9 9.95 -8.81 43.88
C GLY A 9 9.91 -8.71 42.35
N LEU A 10 8.70 -8.66 41.78
CA LEU A 10 8.57 -8.42 40.34
C LEU A 10 9.34 -7.13 39.98
N PRO A 11 10.15 -7.14 38.90
CA PRO A 11 10.79 -5.92 38.44
C PRO A 11 9.72 -4.87 38.17
N PRO A 12 9.99 -3.59 38.48
CA PRO A 12 9.02 -2.52 38.25
C PRO A 12 8.62 -2.52 36.77
N ILE A 13 7.32 -2.65 36.51
CA ILE A 13 6.76 -2.54 35.16
C ILE A 13 7.08 -1.12 34.67
N ARG A 14 7.77 -1.01 33.53
CA ARG A 14 8.00 0.27 32.88
C ARG A 14 6.63 0.85 32.50
N THR A 15 6.25 1.94 33.15
CA THR A 15 4.91 2.55 33.02
C THR A 15 4.72 3.28 31.69
N ASP A 16 5.82 3.70 31.05
CA ASP A 16 5.80 4.49 29.82
C ASP A 16 5.92 3.59 28.58
N ALA A 17 4.78 3.21 28.03
CA ALA A 17 4.68 2.36 26.83
C ALA A 17 5.27 3.04 25.58
N GLU A 18 5.18 4.37 25.48
CA GLU A 18 5.66 5.11 24.31
C GLU A 18 7.19 5.12 24.27
N LYS A 19 7.83 5.41 25.40
CA LYS A 19 9.29 5.36 25.51
C LYS A 19 9.83 3.97 25.15
N VAL A 20 9.17 2.92 25.64
CA VAL A 20 9.54 1.52 25.31
C VAL A 20 9.45 1.30 23.81
N ARG A 21 8.34 1.70 23.17
CA ARG A 21 8.17 1.60 21.71
C ARG A 21 9.32 2.28 20.95
N ILE A 22 9.66 3.51 21.33
CA ILE A 22 10.71 4.29 20.66
C ILE A 22 12.10 3.68 20.90
N ASP A 23 12.39 3.17 22.10
CA ASP A 23 13.69 2.55 22.42
C ASP A 23 14.01 1.34 21.52
N PHE A 24 12.98 0.63 21.06
CA PHE A 24 13.10 -0.52 20.16
C PHE A 24 13.07 -0.16 18.67
N MET A 25 12.84 1.10 18.30
CA MET A 25 12.93 1.53 16.91
C MET A 25 14.37 1.50 16.39
N PRO A 26 14.59 1.35 15.07
CA PRO A 26 15.89 1.60 14.46
C PRO A 26 16.42 3.00 14.80
N TYR A 27 17.74 3.12 14.86
CA TYR A 27 18.39 4.39 15.15
C TYR A 27 19.49 4.71 14.15
N VAL A 28 19.83 5.98 14.09
CA VAL A 28 20.98 6.48 13.38
C VAL A 28 21.61 7.61 14.19
N ASP A 29 22.93 7.60 14.27
CA ASP A 29 23.67 8.67 14.92
C ASP A 29 24.01 9.75 13.87
N ARG A 30 23.65 11.00 14.14
CA ARG A 30 23.83 12.15 13.25
C ARG A 30 24.24 13.39 14.03
N THR A 31 24.96 14.28 13.36
CA THR A 31 25.27 15.60 13.87
C THR A 31 24.10 16.54 13.63
N ILE A 32 23.93 17.52 14.52
CA ILE A 32 22.96 18.60 14.37
C ILE A 32 23.73 19.82 13.86
N GLN A 33 23.39 20.26 12.66
CA GLN A 33 24.00 21.41 11.98
C GLN A 33 23.03 22.60 12.03
N ASP A 34 23.44 23.76 11.49
CA ASP A 34 22.58 24.96 11.42
C ASP A 34 21.25 24.72 10.72
N TYR A 35 21.27 23.82 9.74
CA TYR A 35 20.12 23.43 8.96
C TYR A 35 19.27 22.35 9.69
N GLY A 36 19.68 21.90 10.87
CA GLY A 36 19.07 20.79 11.61
C GLY A 36 19.77 19.46 11.35
N VAL A 37 18.99 18.39 11.17
CA VAL A 37 19.53 17.04 10.91
C VAL A 37 19.14 16.57 9.52
N ALA A 38 20.07 15.92 8.81
CA ALA A 38 19.83 15.35 7.48
C ALA A 38 19.95 13.83 7.49
N ILE A 39 18.91 13.15 7.03
CA ILE A 39 18.86 11.68 6.87
C ILE A 39 18.35 11.35 5.48
N ASP A 40 19.09 10.50 4.76
CA ASP A 40 18.80 10.06 3.39
C ASP A 40 18.61 11.17 2.33
N GLY A 41 18.91 12.43 2.66
CA GLY A 41 18.74 13.60 1.79
C GLY A 41 17.53 14.47 2.17
N ILE A 42 16.86 14.14 3.26
CA ILE A 42 15.75 14.90 3.84
C ILE A 42 16.23 15.59 5.12
N HIS A 43 15.81 16.82 5.30
CA HIS A 43 16.13 17.67 6.43
C HIS A 43 14.97 17.73 7.43
N TYR A 44 15.34 17.70 8.69
CA TYR A 44 14.43 17.76 9.81
C TYR A 44 14.86 18.87 10.74
N PHE A 45 13.88 19.56 11.33
CA PHE A 45 14.15 20.67 12.22
C PHE A 45 13.03 20.84 13.25
N HIS A 46 13.43 21.15 14.48
CA HIS A 46 12.54 21.56 15.55
C HIS A 46 13.33 22.46 16.50
N ASP A 47 12.67 23.41 17.18
CA ASP A 47 13.34 24.40 18.02
C ASP A 47 14.16 23.79 19.16
N ILE A 48 13.80 22.57 19.58
CA ILE A 48 14.52 21.84 20.62
C ILE A 48 15.94 21.43 20.20
N LEU A 49 16.25 21.41 18.90
CA LEU A 49 17.59 21.12 18.42
C LEU A 49 18.53 22.31 18.56
N ARG A 50 18.02 23.54 18.73
CA ARG A 50 18.82 24.77 18.76
C ARG A 50 19.99 24.75 19.76
N PRO A 51 19.83 24.27 21.01
CA PRO A 51 20.95 24.19 21.95
C PRO A 51 22.05 23.22 21.52
N TRP A 52 21.71 22.28 20.63
CA TRP A 52 22.57 21.19 20.18
C TRP A 52 23.21 21.46 18.81
N VAL A 53 22.84 22.55 18.13
CA VAL A 53 23.40 22.96 16.84
C VAL A 53 24.90 23.19 16.98
N ASN A 54 25.69 22.49 16.14
CA ASN A 54 27.16 22.55 16.15
C ASN A 54 27.81 22.19 17.51
N ALA A 55 27.08 21.46 18.37
CA ALA A 55 27.61 21.03 19.65
C ALA A 55 28.90 20.22 19.46
N ARG A 56 29.90 20.47 20.30
CA ARG A 56 31.16 19.73 20.31
C ARG A 56 31.09 18.55 21.25
N ASP A 57 31.83 17.48 20.94
CA ASP A 57 31.86 16.32 21.81
C ASP A 57 32.54 16.66 23.14
N THR A 58 31.96 16.15 24.22
CA THR A 58 32.43 16.33 25.61
C THR A 58 33.81 15.70 25.82
N LYS A 59 34.12 14.61 25.12
CA LYS A 59 35.39 13.89 25.22
C LYS A 59 36.46 14.43 24.27
N ASN A 60 36.05 14.96 23.12
CA ASN A 60 36.96 15.47 22.10
C ASN A 60 36.41 16.75 21.47
N SER A 61 36.93 17.90 21.89
CA SER A 61 36.49 19.22 21.41
C SER A 61 36.69 19.44 19.90
N ARG A 62 37.58 18.67 19.26
CA ARG A 62 37.79 18.75 17.81
C ARG A 62 36.67 18.10 17.00
N GLN A 63 35.90 17.19 17.60
CA GLN A 63 34.82 16.48 16.92
C GLN A 63 33.46 17.12 17.22
N THR A 64 32.60 17.10 16.21
CA THR A 64 31.18 17.46 16.38
C THR A 64 30.46 16.34 17.11
N ARG A 65 29.63 16.70 18.08
CA ARG A 65 28.82 15.75 18.85
C ARG A 65 27.80 15.09 17.93
N GLN A 66 27.77 13.76 17.97
CA GLN A 66 26.73 12.98 17.33
C GLN A 66 25.62 12.68 18.34
N PHE A 67 24.39 12.76 17.86
CA PHE A 67 23.20 12.47 18.64
C PHE A 67 22.44 11.31 18.01
N ARG A 68 21.76 10.54 18.86
CA ARG A 68 20.97 9.40 18.44
C ARG A 68 19.57 9.83 18.04
N PHE A 69 19.21 9.54 16.80
CA PHE A 69 17.86 9.72 16.28
C PHE A 69 17.24 8.35 16.05
N ARG A 70 16.08 8.11 16.64
CA ARG A 70 15.24 6.94 16.37
C ARG A 70 14.22 7.32 15.30
N TYR A 71 13.79 6.36 14.49
CA TYR A 71 12.80 6.60 13.45
C TYR A 71 11.95 5.37 13.20
N ASP A 72 10.76 5.57 12.65
CA ASP A 72 9.94 4.49 12.12
C ASP A 72 10.31 4.23 10.65
N PRO A 73 10.77 3.03 10.25
CA PRO A 73 11.07 2.73 8.86
C PRO A 73 9.86 2.89 7.92
N SER A 74 8.65 2.69 8.44
CA SER A 74 7.41 2.84 7.69
C SER A 74 6.98 4.30 7.54
N ASP A 75 7.40 5.17 8.46
CA ASP A 75 7.07 6.59 8.46
C ASP A 75 8.26 7.45 8.87
N MET A 76 8.91 8.04 7.87
CA MET A 76 10.01 8.98 8.05
C MET A 76 9.56 10.42 8.28
N SER A 77 8.26 10.71 8.50
CA SER A 77 7.82 12.10 8.74
C SER A 77 8.37 12.72 10.01
N VAL A 78 8.65 11.88 11.01
CA VAL A 78 9.09 12.30 12.34
C VAL A 78 10.28 11.46 12.79
N LEU A 79 11.33 12.14 13.22
CA LEU A 79 12.44 11.54 13.97
C LEU A 79 12.23 11.73 15.45
N TYR A 80 12.65 10.77 16.27
CA TYR A 80 12.65 10.89 17.71
C TYR A 80 14.07 11.18 18.20
N PHE A 81 14.30 12.41 18.63
CA PHE A 81 15.56 12.86 19.21
C PHE A 81 15.58 12.58 20.71
N PHE A 82 16.63 11.91 21.20
CA PHE A 82 16.85 11.74 22.64
C PHE A 82 17.65 12.92 23.19
N ASP A 83 17.00 13.77 23.97
CA ASP A 83 17.66 14.89 24.64
C ASP A 83 18.52 14.38 25.80
N PRO A 84 19.84 14.63 25.81
CA PRO A 84 20.74 14.12 26.86
C PRO A 84 20.55 14.82 28.22
N ASP A 85 20.05 16.05 28.26
CA ASP A 85 19.84 16.82 29.49
C ASP A 85 18.49 16.45 30.11
N LEU A 86 17.44 16.46 29.30
CA LEU A 86 16.07 16.18 29.73
C LEU A 86 15.75 14.67 29.78
N LYS A 87 16.62 13.83 29.22
CA LYS A 87 16.53 12.35 29.19
C LYS A 87 15.18 11.82 28.69
N ARG A 88 14.60 12.51 27.70
CA ARG A 88 13.32 12.14 27.06
C ARG A 88 13.39 12.30 25.55
N TYR A 89 12.49 11.62 24.86
CA TYR A 89 12.38 11.72 23.41
C TYR A 89 11.53 12.92 23.00
N PHE A 90 11.91 13.54 21.89
CA PHE A 90 11.16 14.62 21.26
C PHE A 90 10.95 14.34 19.77
N PRO A 91 9.74 14.55 19.25
CA PRO A 91 9.46 14.42 17.83
C PRO A 91 10.05 15.60 17.07
N ILE A 92 10.78 15.29 16.00
CA ILE A 92 11.41 16.25 15.09
C ILE A 92 10.79 16.00 13.71
N PRO A 93 9.85 16.84 13.26
CA PRO A 93 9.24 16.68 11.94
C PRO A 93 10.21 17.09 10.82
N TYR A 94 9.80 16.87 9.57
CA TYR A 94 10.42 17.49 8.41
C TYR A 94 10.60 19.00 8.60
N ARG A 95 11.66 19.55 8.01
CA ARG A 95 11.85 21.01 7.97
C ARG A 95 10.69 21.67 7.21
N ASP A 96 10.30 21.09 6.07
CA ASP A 96 9.11 21.49 5.32
C ASP A 96 7.94 20.57 5.70
N MET A 97 7.06 21.07 6.58
CA MET A 97 5.89 20.33 7.07
C MET A 97 4.81 20.09 5.99
N SER A 98 4.93 20.70 4.80
CA SER A 98 4.01 20.45 3.69
C SER A 98 4.26 19.11 2.99
N LEU A 99 5.41 18.47 3.25
CA LEU A 99 5.79 17.21 2.63
C LEU A 99 4.98 16.04 3.22
N PRO A 100 4.52 15.09 2.38
CA PRO A 100 3.75 13.96 2.85
C PRO A 100 4.64 12.95 3.58
N ALA A 101 4.03 12.14 4.46
CA ALA A 101 4.71 11.01 5.06
C ALA A 101 5.17 9.99 3.99
N ALA A 102 6.40 9.52 4.13
CA ALA A 102 7.00 8.52 3.26
C ALA A 102 7.79 7.50 4.08
N SER A 103 7.82 6.25 3.60
CA SER A 103 8.66 5.21 4.18
C SER A 103 10.11 5.38 3.76
N ILE A 104 11.03 4.81 4.54
CA ILE A 104 12.47 4.80 4.19
C ILE A 104 12.72 4.12 2.83
N TRP A 105 11.89 3.13 2.49
CA TRP A 105 12.00 2.40 1.23
C TRP A 105 11.61 3.25 0.04
N GLU A 106 10.52 4.01 0.13
CA GLU A 106 10.09 4.95 -0.91
C GLU A 106 11.14 6.04 -1.13
N ILE A 107 11.70 6.60 -0.05
CA ILE A 107 12.75 7.62 -0.12
C ILE A 107 13.99 7.06 -0.84
N ARG A 108 14.43 5.85 -0.47
CA ARG A 108 15.58 5.20 -1.12
C ARG A 108 15.31 4.83 -2.57
N ALA A 109 14.09 4.37 -2.88
CA ALA A 109 13.66 4.05 -4.24
C ALA A 109 13.64 5.30 -5.13
N ALA A 110 13.06 6.40 -4.65
CA ALA A 110 13.05 7.68 -5.36
C ALA A 110 14.46 8.23 -5.55
N LYS A 111 15.34 8.10 -4.55
CA LYS A 111 16.76 8.49 -4.65
C LYS A 111 17.53 7.65 -5.66
N LYS A 112 17.26 6.34 -5.71
CA LYS A 112 17.81 5.47 -6.75
C LYS A 112 17.32 5.92 -8.14
N MET A 113 16.02 6.17 -8.29
CA MET A 113 15.45 6.63 -9.57
C MET A 113 16.01 7.98 -10.02
N ALA A 114 16.18 8.93 -9.10
CA ALA A 114 16.81 10.22 -9.39
C ALA A 114 18.24 10.05 -9.93
N ARG A 115 19.03 9.17 -9.29
CA ARG A 115 20.38 8.81 -9.78
C ARG A 115 20.34 8.14 -11.15
N ASP A 116 19.44 7.17 -11.35
CA ASP A 116 19.31 6.43 -12.61
C ASP A 116 18.87 7.36 -13.77
N THR A 117 18.15 8.46 -13.47
CA THR A 117 17.72 9.48 -14.44
C THR A 117 18.78 10.57 -14.68
N GLY A 118 19.92 10.53 -13.97
CA GLY A 118 20.98 11.53 -14.09
C GLY A 118 20.68 12.87 -13.39
N MET A 119 19.73 12.90 -12.45
CA MET A 119 19.47 14.09 -11.65
C MET A 119 20.54 14.23 -10.56
N GLU A 120 21.62 14.96 -10.85
CA GLU A 120 22.70 15.20 -9.87
C GLU A 120 22.31 16.16 -8.75
N LYS A 121 21.52 17.18 -9.06
CA LYS A 121 21.06 18.20 -8.11
C LYS A 121 19.54 18.21 -8.10
N TYR A 122 18.95 17.64 -7.06
CA TYR A 122 17.51 17.69 -6.80
C TYR A 122 17.26 18.27 -5.41
N ARG A 123 16.14 18.97 -5.27
CA ARG A 123 15.63 19.44 -3.98
C ARG A 123 14.76 18.36 -3.35
N GLU A 124 14.46 18.50 -2.07
CA GLU A 124 13.60 17.56 -1.34
C GLU A 124 12.23 17.39 -2.03
N ARG A 125 11.63 18.51 -2.47
CA ARG A 125 10.33 18.49 -3.17
C ARG A 125 10.34 17.65 -4.43
N ASP A 126 11.45 17.64 -5.17
CA ASP A 126 11.59 16.82 -6.37
C ASP A 126 11.57 15.32 -6.00
N LEU A 127 12.24 14.95 -4.90
CA LEU A 127 12.24 13.58 -4.39
C LEU A 127 10.82 13.13 -4.01
N PHE A 128 10.05 13.97 -3.31
CA PHE A 128 8.66 13.65 -2.95
C PHE A 128 7.72 13.62 -4.17
N ALA A 129 7.97 14.46 -5.19
CA ALA A 129 7.24 14.37 -6.45
C ALA A 129 7.48 13.04 -7.18
N LEU A 130 8.72 12.53 -7.13
CA LEU A 130 9.04 11.20 -7.65
C LEU A 130 8.32 10.08 -6.89
N ILE A 131 8.25 10.18 -5.55
CA ILE A 131 7.48 9.23 -4.72
C ILE A 131 6.00 9.28 -5.10
N ALA A 132 5.42 10.47 -5.24
CA ALA A 132 4.02 10.63 -5.63
C ALA A 132 3.72 9.98 -6.99
N ARG A 133 4.61 10.18 -7.98
CA ARG A 133 4.50 9.53 -9.30
C ARG A 133 4.56 8.00 -9.19
N GLN A 134 5.47 7.45 -8.37
CA GLN A 134 5.57 6.00 -8.16
C GLN A 134 4.28 5.44 -7.55
N ARG A 135 3.74 6.10 -6.51
CA ARG A 135 2.46 5.72 -5.89
C ARG A 135 1.31 5.71 -6.88
N GLU A 136 1.25 6.68 -7.79
CA GLU A 136 0.22 6.74 -8.83
C GLU A 136 0.34 5.58 -9.84
N ILE A 137 1.57 5.27 -10.27
CA ILE A 137 1.83 4.12 -11.15
C ILE A 137 1.38 2.82 -10.46
N GLU A 138 1.75 2.62 -9.19
CA GLU A 138 1.36 1.45 -8.40
C GLU A 138 -0.16 1.33 -8.25
N ALA A 139 -0.84 2.43 -7.94
CA ALA A 139 -2.30 2.47 -7.84
C ALA A 139 -2.98 2.12 -9.18
N SER A 140 -2.49 2.69 -10.29
CA SER A 140 -2.99 2.40 -11.63
C SER A 140 -2.75 0.93 -12.03
N ALA A 141 -1.62 0.35 -11.64
CA ALA A 141 -1.31 -1.05 -11.90
C ALA A 141 -2.20 -1.98 -11.05
N ALA A 142 -2.38 -1.68 -9.76
CA ALA A 142 -3.22 -2.45 -8.85
C ALA A 142 -4.68 -2.49 -9.33
N THR A 143 -5.23 -1.36 -9.76
CA THR A 143 -6.60 -1.27 -10.30
C THR A 143 -6.74 -2.09 -11.59
N LYS A 144 -5.79 -1.98 -12.52
CA LYS A 144 -5.75 -2.79 -13.75
C LYS A 144 -5.68 -4.28 -13.46
N THR A 145 -4.79 -4.72 -12.55
CA THR A 145 -4.66 -6.13 -12.18
C THR A 145 -5.91 -6.65 -11.47
N LYS A 146 -6.53 -5.86 -10.60
CA LYS A 146 -7.80 -6.22 -9.94
C LYS A 146 -8.94 -6.36 -10.96
N ALA A 147 -9.02 -5.48 -11.94
CA ALA A 147 -9.99 -5.56 -13.03
C ALA A 147 -9.76 -6.81 -13.89
N ALA A 148 -8.51 -7.09 -14.27
CA ALA A 148 -8.14 -8.28 -15.04
C ALA A 148 -8.51 -9.57 -14.29
N ARG A 149 -8.16 -9.67 -13.00
CA ARG A 149 -8.50 -10.82 -12.15
C ARG A 149 -10.02 -11.02 -12.04
N ARG A 150 -10.79 -9.93 -11.90
CA ARG A 150 -12.26 -9.98 -11.86
C ARG A 150 -12.84 -10.48 -13.19
N ALA A 151 -12.36 -9.98 -14.32
CA ALA A 151 -12.82 -10.40 -15.64
C ALA A 151 -12.53 -11.89 -15.89
N GLU A 152 -11.36 -12.38 -15.47
CA GLU A 152 -11.03 -13.81 -15.57
C GLU A 152 -11.95 -14.68 -14.70
N GLN A 153 -12.24 -14.25 -13.47
CA GLN A 153 -13.18 -14.94 -12.59
C GLN A 153 -14.60 -14.97 -13.19
N GLN A 154 -15.06 -13.87 -13.78
CA GLN A 154 -16.36 -13.81 -14.45
C GLN A 154 -16.42 -14.76 -15.65
N ARG A 155 -15.37 -14.80 -16.50
CA ARG A 155 -15.30 -15.75 -17.63
C ARG A 155 -15.38 -17.21 -17.14
N LYS A 156 -14.68 -17.54 -16.06
CA LYS A 156 -14.74 -18.88 -15.43
C LYS A 156 -16.14 -19.19 -14.90
N GLN A 157 -16.81 -18.25 -14.24
CA GLN A 157 -18.18 -18.42 -13.76
C GLN A 157 -19.19 -18.56 -14.90
N GLN A 158 -19.09 -17.73 -15.94
CA GLN A 158 -19.93 -17.82 -17.14
C GLN A 158 -19.73 -19.15 -17.88
N ALA A 159 -18.50 -19.64 -17.98
CA ALA A 159 -18.22 -20.96 -18.56
C ALA A 159 -18.88 -22.08 -17.75
N LYS A 160 -18.80 -22.03 -16.41
CA LYS A 160 -19.50 -22.99 -15.53
C LYS A 160 -21.02 -22.91 -15.68
N ALA A 161 -21.59 -21.71 -15.66
CA ALA A 161 -23.02 -21.51 -15.85
C ALA A 161 -23.49 -22.01 -17.23
N ARG A 162 -22.70 -21.76 -18.29
CA ARG A 162 -23.00 -22.28 -19.64
C ARG A 162 -22.93 -23.80 -19.72
N ALA A 163 -22.03 -24.43 -18.97
CA ALA A 163 -21.94 -25.89 -18.88
C ALA A 163 -23.11 -26.52 -18.09
N GLN A 164 -23.66 -25.81 -17.11
CA GLN A 164 -24.83 -26.24 -16.31
C GLN A 164 -26.17 -25.97 -17.01
N LYS A 165 -26.23 -24.97 -17.90
CA LYS A 165 -27.45 -24.55 -18.60
C LYS A 165 -28.22 -25.70 -19.29
N PRO A 166 -27.58 -26.69 -19.96
CA PRO A 166 -28.26 -27.85 -20.55
C PRO A 166 -28.97 -28.76 -19.55
N GLN A 167 -28.51 -28.80 -18.29
CA GLN A 167 -29.12 -29.62 -17.22
C GLN A 167 -30.34 -28.93 -16.59
N ASP A 168 -30.38 -27.60 -16.59
CA ASP A 168 -31.45 -26.79 -15.99
C ASP A 168 -32.61 -26.44 -16.96
N LEU A 169 -32.47 -26.73 -18.26
CA LEU A 169 -33.60 -26.56 -19.19
C LEU A 169 -34.70 -27.58 -18.86
N PRO A 170 -35.98 -27.17 -18.76
CA PRO A 170 -37.07 -28.13 -18.64
C PRO A 170 -37.02 -29.04 -19.87
N GLN A 171 -36.89 -30.36 -19.66
CA GLN A 171 -37.03 -31.31 -20.75
C GLN A 171 -38.44 -31.16 -21.28
N VAL A 172 -38.58 -30.53 -22.44
CA VAL A 172 -39.83 -30.53 -23.18
C VAL A 172 -40.09 -31.98 -23.51
N SER A 173 -41.05 -32.58 -22.82
CA SER A 173 -41.54 -33.93 -23.11
C SER A 173 -41.82 -33.99 -24.61
N LYS A 174 -41.24 -34.99 -25.28
CA LYS A 174 -41.35 -35.24 -26.72
C LYS A 174 -42.66 -34.70 -27.28
N LEU A 175 -42.59 -33.67 -28.12
CA LEU A 175 -43.74 -33.26 -28.91
C LEU A 175 -44.12 -34.49 -29.75
N GLU A 176 -45.23 -35.12 -29.39
CA GLU A 176 -45.90 -36.09 -30.27
C GLU A 176 -46.00 -35.43 -31.65
N PRO A 177 -45.54 -36.09 -32.73
CA PRO A 177 -45.68 -35.52 -34.06
C PRO A 177 -47.15 -35.18 -34.24
N THR A 178 -47.44 -33.91 -34.57
CA THR A 178 -48.80 -33.44 -34.86
C THR A 178 -49.41 -34.44 -35.83
N ARG A 179 -50.32 -35.29 -35.32
CA ARG A 179 -51.06 -36.22 -36.17
C ARG A 179 -51.80 -35.32 -37.17
N LEU A 180 -51.52 -35.50 -38.45
CA LEU A 180 -52.30 -34.87 -39.51
C LEU A 180 -53.78 -35.19 -39.20
N ALA A 181 -54.63 -34.16 -39.26
CA ALA A 181 -56.05 -34.33 -39.00
C ALA A 181 -56.58 -35.46 -39.90
N PRO A 182 -57.45 -36.35 -39.38
CA PRO A 182 -57.97 -37.45 -40.18
C PRO A 182 -58.64 -36.92 -41.44
N ALA A 183 -58.36 -37.56 -42.58
CA ALA A 183 -58.97 -37.21 -43.86
C ALA A 183 -60.49 -37.17 -43.72
N ILE A 184 -61.09 -36.05 -44.11
CA ILE A 184 -62.55 -35.90 -44.11
C ILE A 184 -63.08 -36.85 -45.19
N ARG A 185 -64.02 -37.74 -44.81
CA ARG A 185 -64.61 -38.72 -45.73
C ARG A 185 -65.24 -38.01 -46.93
N GLY A 186 -64.66 -38.17 -48.11
CA GLY A 186 -65.11 -37.55 -49.37
C GLY A 186 -64.32 -36.32 -49.83
N TYR A 187 -63.24 -35.94 -49.14
CA TYR A 187 -62.32 -34.91 -49.61
C TYR A 187 -61.01 -35.56 -50.06
N ASP A 188 -60.80 -35.66 -51.38
CA ASP A 188 -59.54 -36.06 -51.98
C ASP A 188 -58.83 -34.80 -52.53
N PRO A 189 -57.70 -34.37 -51.93
CA PRO A 189 -57.00 -33.16 -52.38
C PRO A 189 -56.43 -33.28 -53.79
N ASP A 190 -56.30 -34.50 -54.34
CA ASP A 190 -55.76 -34.73 -55.68
C ASP A 190 -56.83 -34.64 -56.79
N GLU A 191 -58.13 -34.63 -56.44
CA GLU A 191 -59.24 -34.46 -57.40
C GLU A 191 -59.61 -32.99 -57.68
N ILE A 192 -58.93 -32.03 -57.05
CA ILE A 192 -59.20 -30.60 -57.21
C ILE A 192 -58.66 -30.14 -58.57
N GLN A 193 -59.53 -30.09 -59.59
CA GLN A 193 -59.19 -29.44 -60.85
C GLN A 193 -59.17 -27.91 -60.67
N PRO A 194 -58.13 -27.21 -61.16
CA PRO A 194 -58.12 -25.76 -61.16
C PRO A 194 -59.26 -25.24 -62.03
N LEU A 195 -60.04 -24.30 -61.50
CA LEU A 195 -61.06 -23.58 -62.26
C LEU A 195 -60.35 -22.79 -63.37
N SER A 196 -60.61 -23.13 -64.63
CA SER A 196 -60.05 -22.42 -65.78
C SER A 196 -60.75 -21.08 -65.95
N ASP A 197 -60.04 -19.99 -65.67
CA ASP A 197 -60.44 -18.62 -66.01
C ASP A 197 -60.12 -18.35 -67.49
N ASP A 198 -61.04 -18.67 -68.40
CA ASP A 198 -61.06 -18.14 -69.76
C ASP A 198 -62.48 -17.66 -70.08
N ASP A 199 -62.68 -16.34 -69.95
CA ASP A 199 -63.68 -15.51 -70.65
C ASP A 199 -63.12 -14.08 -70.80
#